data_AF-A0A7W4AXV0-F1
#
_entry.id   AF-A0A7W4AXV0-F1
#
_cell.length_a   1.000
_cell.length_b   1.000
_cell.length_c   1.000
_cell.angle_alpha   90.00
_cell.angle_beta   90.00
_cell.angle_gamma   90.00
#
_symmetry.space_group_name_H-M   'P 1'
#
loop_
_entity.id
_entity.type
_entity.pdbx_description
1 polymer ?
#
loop_
_entity_poly.entity_id
_entity_poly.type
_entity_poly.pdbx_seq_one_letter_code
_entity_poly.pdbx_strand_id
1 'polypeptide(L)' 'MKKITQTFSTKQGVVTLSDPFFTLMADQPQVEVTYKPNHYSGWGMCKTYNAIEVSDFTQTCAELFACTADSKLRLPGYAA' A
#
# COMPACT_ATOMS: atom_id res chain seq x y z
N MET A 1 -8.82 -18.04 0.14
CA MET A 1 -9.22 -16.63 -0.05
C MET A 1 -8.27 -15.77 0.77
N LYS A 2 -7.46 -14.89 0.14
CA LYS A 2 -6.57 -13.97 0.88
C LYS A 2 -7.46 -13.02 1.66
N LYS A 3 -7.43 -13.12 2.99
CA LYS A 3 -8.07 -12.13 3.85
C LYS A 3 -7.24 -10.84 3.74
N ILE A 4 -7.94 -9.76 3.46
CA ILE A 4 -7.41 -8.40 3.40
C ILE A 4 -7.78 -7.77 4.73
N THR A 5 -6.81 -7.22 5.44
CA THR A 5 -7.03 -6.64 6.76
C THR A 5 -7.78 -5.33 6.65
N GLN A 6 -7.32 -4.45 5.75
CA GLN A 6 -7.88 -3.10 5.59
C GLN A 6 -7.69 -2.59 4.16
N THR A 7 -8.65 -1.79 3.68
CA THR A 7 -8.59 -1.13 2.37
C THR A 7 -9.07 0.30 2.52
N PHE A 8 -8.33 1.22 1.90
CA PHE A 8 -8.57 2.65 1.96
C PHE A 8 -8.72 3.17 0.53
N SER A 9 -9.86 3.81 0.24
CA SER A 9 -10.05 4.55 -1.00
C SER A 9 -9.43 5.92 -0.84
N THR A 10 -8.43 6.25 -1.64
CA THR A 10 -7.78 7.57 -1.62
C THR A 10 -8.24 8.42 -2.81
N LYS A 11 -7.82 9.68 -2.86
CA LYS A 11 -8.11 10.55 -4.02
C LYS A 11 -7.49 10.02 -5.33
N GLN A 12 -6.36 9.33 -5.24
CA GLN A 12 -5.54 8.95 -6.40
C GLN A 12 -5.65 7.46 -6.74
N GLY A 13 -6.15 6.63 -5.83
CA GLY A 13 -6.25 5.19 -6.04
C GLY A 13 -6.78 4.45 -4.83
N VAL A 14 -6.41 3.18 -4.72
CA VAL A 14 -6.76 2.32 -3.60
C VAL A 14 -5.49 1.84 -2.92
N VAL A 15 -5.43 1.99 -1.59
CA VAL A 15 -4.37 1.42 -0.75
C VAL A 15 -4.93 0.24 0.03
N THR A 16 -4.25 -0.89 -0.03
CA THR A 16 -4.66 -2.14 0.62
C THR A 16 -3.57 -2.63 1.55
N LEU A 17 -3.93 -2.92 2.80
CA LEU A 17 -3.10 -3.61 3.77
C LEU A 17 -3.49 -5.10 3.76
N SER A 18 -2.52 -5.94 3.43
CA SER A 18 -2.70 -7.39 3.47
C SER A 18 -2.65 -7.93 4.90
N ASP A 19 -3.28 -9.09 5.11
CA ASP A 19 -3.07 -9.83 6.35
C ASP A 19 -1.58 -10.15 6.53
N PRO A 20 -1.09 -10.20 7.79
CA PRO A 20 0.27 -10.62 8.04
C PRO A 20 0.61 -11.96 7.38
N PHE A 21 1.64 -12.00 6.53
CA PHE A 21 1.89 -13.13 5.63
C PHE A 21 3.21 -13.86 5.89
N PHE A 22 4.12 -13.26 6.65
CA PHE A 22 5.44 -13.82 6.94
C PHE A 22 5.99 -13.26 8.27
N THR A 23 6.87 -14.00 8.94
CA THR A 23 7.62 -13.50 10.10
C THR A 23 9.10 -13.42 9.75
N LEU A 24 9.69 -12.24 9.89
CA LEU A 24 11.14 -12.07 9.75
C LEU A 24 11.77 -12.19 11.14
N MET A 25 12.84 -12.98 11.27
CA MET A 25 13.57 -13.16 12.54
C MET A 25 12.68 -13.62 13.71
N ALA A 26 11.86 -14.66 13.45
CA ALA A 26 11.05 -15.43 14.39
C ALA A 26 9.81 -14.78 15.04
N ASP A 27 9.71 -13.45 15.24
CA ASP A 27 8.59 -12.90 16.05
C ASP A 27 7.87 -11.66 15.50
N GLN A 28 8.31 -11.08 14.38
CA GLN A 28 7.66 -9.86 13.84
C GLN A 28 6.84 -10.15 12.57
N PRO A 29 5.49 -10.13 12.67
CA PRO A 29 4.62 -10.31 11.51
C PRO A 29 4.87 -9.20 10.48
N GLN A 30 4.92 -9.55 9.20
CA GLN A 30 5.10 -8.64 8.07
C GLN A 30 3.77 -8.42 7.35
N VAL A 31 3.48 -7.17 7.02
CA VAL A 31 2.32 -6.74 6.24
C VAL A 31 2.79 -6.08 4.96
N GLU A 32 2.14 -6.38 3.84
CA GLU A 32 2.37 -5.70 2.58
C GLU A 32 1.28 -4.64 2.39
N VAL A 33 1.72 -3.40 2.16
CA VAL A 33 0.88 -2.28 1.75
C VAL A 33 1.00 -2.15 0.23
N THR A 34 -0.13 -2.23 -0.47
CA THR A 34 -0.20 -2.10 -1.93
C THR A 34 -1.01 -0.87 -2.31
N TYR A 35 -0.49 -0.03 -3.21
CA TYR A 35 -1.20 1.07 -3.85
C TYR A 35 -1.48 0.75 -5.32
N LYS A 36 -2.74 0.89 -5.72
CA LYS A 36 -3.17 0.82 -7.12
C LYS A 36 -3.77 2.16 -7.53
N PRO A 37 -3.14 2.91 -8.47
CA PRO A 37 -3.71 4.15 -8.98
C PRO A 37 -5.04 3.96 -9.69
N ASN A 38 -5.87 4.99 -9.66
CA ASN A 38 -7.06 5.09 -10.48
C ASN A 38 -6.68 5.03 -11.97
N HIS A 39 -7.46 4.30 -12.76
CA HIS A 39 -7.25 4.18 -14.21
C HIS A 39 -5.89 3.60 -14.65
N TYR A 40 -5.18 2.91 -13.75
CA TYR A 40 -3.94 2.20 -14.09
C TYR A 40 -4.15 0.69 -14.15
N SER A 41 -3.78 0.08 -15.29
CA SER A 41 -3.88 -1.36 -15.54
C SER A 41 -2.58 -2.12 -15.27
N GLY A 42 -1.50 -1.43 -14.91
CA GLY A 42 -0.21 -2.05 -14.60
C GLY A 42 -0.08 -2.48 -13.14
N TRP A 43 1.14 -2.88 -12.78
CA TRP A 43 1.48 -3.26 -11.42
C TRP A 43 1.57 -2.01 -10.54
N GLY A 44 0.73 -1.95 -9.51
CA GLY A 44 0.80 -0.90 -8.49
C GLY A 44 2.11 -0.91 -7.70
N MET A 45 2.24 -0.01 -6.73
CA MET A 45 3.40 0.00 -5.84
C MET A 45 3.12 -0.86 -4.61
N CYS A 46 4.00 -1.81 -4.29
CA CYS A 46 3.95 -2.54 -3.03
C CYS A 46 5.14 -2.16 -2.14
N LYS A 47 4.93 -2.20 -0.83
CA LYS A 47 5.99 -2.08 0.17
C LYS A 47 5.66 -2.92 1.40
N THR A 48 6.64 -3.66 1.88
CA THR A 48 6.53 -4.47 3.10
C THR A 48 6.90 -3.64 4.32
N TYR A 49 6.15 -3.82 5.39
CA TYR A 49 6.32 -3.19 6.69
C TYR A 49 6.23 -4.25 7.79
N ASN A 50 6.82 -3.96 8.95
CA ASN A 50 6.49 -4.72 10.15
C ASN A 50 5.02 -4.40 10.52
N ALA A 51 4.24 -5.40 10.93
CA ALA A 51 2.82 -5.20 11.27
C ALA A 51 2.62 -4.17 12.39
N ILE A 52 3.60 -4.06 13.31
CA ILE A 52 3.62 -3.07 14.39
C ILE A 52 3.72 -1.64 13.84
N GLU A 53 4.40 -1.42 12.71
CA GLU A 53 4.54 -0.09 12.10
C GLU A 53 3.25 0.41 11.45
N VAL A 54 2.31 -0.50 11.19
CA VAL A 54 1.04 -0.22 10.50
C VAL A 54 -0.18 -0.53 11.37
N SER A 55 0.00 -0.76 12.68
CA SER A 55 -1.11 -1.02 13.61
C SER A 55 -2.11 0.15 13.67
N ASP A 56 -1.60 1.38 13.58
CA ASP A 56 -2.38 2.62 13.58
C ASP A 56 -2.48 3.24 12.18
N PHE A 57 -2.43 2.42 11.12
CA PHE A 57 -2.52 2.92 9.75
C PHE A 57 -3.90 3.53 9.49
N THR A 58 -3.94 4.84 9.25
CA THR A 58 -5.18 5.60 9.04
C THR A 58 -5.39 5.99 7.58
N GLN A 59 -6.56 6.56 7.28
CA GLN A 59 -6.84 7.18 5.98
C GLN A 59 -5.78 8.23 5.59
N THR A 60 -5.29 9.03 6.54
CA THR A 60 -4.25 10.03 6.26
C THR A 60 -2.93 9.37 5.84
N CYS A 61 -2.58 8.25 6.47
CA CYS A 61 -1.43 7.44 6.08
C CYS A 61 -1.61 6.87 4.66
N ALA A 62 -2.83 6.42 4.33
CA ALA A 62 -3.17 5.94 2.99
C ALA A 62 -3.01 7.03 1.92
N GLU A 63 -3.52 8.23 2.18
CA GLU A 63 -3.39 9.38 1.25
C GLU A 63 -1.93 9.76 1.05
N LEU A 64 -1.12 9.81 2.12
CA LEU A 64 0.30 10.13 2.01
C LEU A 64 1.06 9.04 1.23
N PHE A 65 0.75 7.77 1.49
CA PHE A 65 1.33 6.64 0.75
C PHE A 65 0.97 6.71 -0.72
N ALA A 66 -0.31 6.96 -1.05
CA ALA A 66 -0.78 7.14 -2.41
C ALA A 66 -0.05 8.30 -3.10
N CYS A 67 0.03 9.48 -2.49
CA CYS A 67 0.73 10.64 -3.07
C CYS A 67 2.21 10.34 -3.34
N THR A 68 2.87 9.69 -2.38
CA THR A 68 4.30 9.33 -2.51
C THR A 68 4.52 8.26 -3.56
N ALA A 69 3.61 7.28 -3.67
CA ALA A 69 3.71 6.24 -4.67
C ALA A 69 3.40 6.77 -6.06
N ASP A 70 2.40 7.63 -6.20
CA ASP A 70 1.99 8.26 -7.46
C ASP A 70 3.12 9.13 -8.04
N SER A 71 3.79 9.94 -7.20
CA SER A 71 4.97 10.72 -7.62
C SER A 71 6.16 9.88 -8.09
N LYS A 72 6.22 8.60 -7.69
CA LYS A 72 7.29 7.66 -8.09
C LYS A 72 6.91 6.78 -9.27
N LEU A 73 5.63 6.50 -9.44
CA LEU A 73 5.09 5.80 -10.60
C LEU A 73 5.13 6.78 -11.77
N ARG A 74 5.98 6.49 -12.77
CA ARG A 74 5.93 7.21 -14.05
C ARG A 74 4.66 6.80 -14.81
N LEU A 75 3.53 7.35 -14.40
CA LEU A 75 2.26 7.12 -15.07
C LEU A 75 2.34 7.73 -16.48
N PRO A 76 2.07 6.96 -17.54
CA PRO A 76 2.13 7.47 -18.90
C PRO A 76 1.17 8.66 -19.05
N GLY A 77 1.71 9.84 -19.39
CA GLY A 77 0.96 11.09 -19.53
C GLY A 77 1.34 12.20 -18.54
N TYR A 78 2.02 11.87 -17.44
CA TYR A 78 2.61 12.84 -16.52
C TYR A 78 4.14 12.80 -16.66
N ALA A 79 4.66 13.58 -17.62
CA ALA A 79 6.08 13.86 -17.68
C ALA A 79 6.44 14.94 -16.64
N ALA A 80 7.60 14.74 -16.03
CA ALA A 80 8.23 15.46 -14.91
C ALA A 80 8.07 16.99 -14.91
#